data_AF-A0A4Y8SYC2-F1
#
_entry.id   AF-A0A4Y8SYC2-F1
#
_cell.length_a   1.000
_cell.length_b   1.000
_cell.length_c   1.000
_cell.angle_alpha   90.00
_cell.angle_beta   90.00
_cell.angle_gamma   90.00
#
_symmetry.space_group_name_H-M   'P 1'
#
loop_
_entity.id
_entity.type
_entity.pdbx_description
1 polymer ?
#
loop_
_entity_poly.entity_id
_entity_poly.type
_entity_poly.pdbx_seq_one_letter_code
_entity_poly.pdbx_strand_id
1 'polypeptide(L)' 'MREAIEEYIEQLQQSAVENRKEADKAYEAEDLGLAGFYRGKWIANEGTAIALTTILSKYKEEE' A
#
# COMPACT_ATOMS: atom_id res chain seq x y z
N MET A 1 -0.74 -1.31 20.50
CA MET A 1 -0.05 -1.86 19.30
C MET A 1 -1.01 -1.97 18.12
N ARG A 2 -2.24 -2.44 18.35
CA ARG A 2 -3.30 -2.48 17.33
C ARG A 2 -3.49 -1.16 16.58
N GLU A 3 -3.74 -0.07 17.30
CA GLU A 3 -4.00 1.26 16.71
C GLU A 3 -2.87 1.74 15.79
N ALA A 4 -1.60 1.55 16.20
CA ALA A 4 -0.45 1.93 15.38
C ALA A 4 -0.35 1.12 14.07
N ILE A 5 -0.75 -0.15 14.09
CA ILE A 5 -0.78 -0.98 12.88
C ILE A 5 -1.97 -0.57 11.99
N GLU A 6 -3.12 -0.22 12.58
CA GLU A 6 -4.28 0.28 11.85
C GLU A 6 -3.96 1.61 11.13
N GLU A 7 -3.33 2.56 11.82
CA GLU A 7 -2.86 3.82 11.22
C GLU A 7 -1.86 3.56 10.08
N TYR A 8 -0.93 2.62 10.27
CA TYR A 8 0.04 2.28 9.23
C TYR A 8 -0.62 1.60 8.01
N ILE A 9 -1.64 0.76 8.22
CA ILE A 9 -2.44 0.19 7.13
C ILE A 9 -3.11 1.30 6.30
N GLU A 10 -3.70 2.30 6.95
CA GLU A 10 -4.33 3.44 6.27
C GLU A 10 -3.30 4.22 5.43
N GLN A 11 -2.12 4.49 5.99
CA GLN A 11 -1.03 5.17 5.27
C GLN A 11 -0.58 4.37 4.03
N LEU A 12 -0.44 3.05 4.15
CA LEU A 12 -0.09 2.16 3.04
C LEU A 12 -1.17 2.21 1.94
N GLN A 13 -2.44 2.16 2.31
CA GLN A 13 -3.56 2.22 1.37
C GLN A 13 -3.65 3.57 0.64
N GLN A 14 -3.48 4.68 1.36
CA GLN A 14 -3.44 6.01 0.74
C GLN A 14 -2.28 6.13 -0.24
N SER A 15 -1.07 5.71 0.17
CA SER A 15 0.10 5.72 -0.70
C SER A 15 -0.08 4.79 -1.91
N ALA A 16 -0.72 3.64 -1.76
CA ALA A 16 -1.06 2.74 -2.87
C ALA A 16 -1.92 3.46 -3.94
N VAL A 17 -2.97 4.16 -3.52
CA VAL A 17 -3.85 4.92 -4.43
C VAL A 17 -3.08 6.03 -5.15
N GLU A 18 -2.19 6.73 -4.45
CA GLU A 18 -1.35 7.77 -5.03
C GLU A 18 -0.36 7.20 -6.05
N ASN A 19 0.38 6.13 -5.69
CA ASN A 19 1.32 5.49 -6.60
C ASN A 19 0.61 4.94 -7.85
N ARG A 20 -0.63 4.45 -7.75
CA ARG A 20 -1.41 4.06 -8.93
C ARG A 20 -1.64 5.25 -9.87
N LYS A 21 -2.06 6.40 -9.33
CA LYS A 21 -2.28 7.62 -10.13
C LYS A 21 -0.99 8.10 -10.80
N GLU A 22 0.13 8.08 -10.08
CA GLU A 22 1.43 8.48 -10.64
C GLU A 22 1.94 7.49 -11.68
N ALA A 23 1.68 6.19 -11.52
CA ALA A 23 1.97 5.20 -12.54
C ALA A 23 1.20 5.45 -13.83
N ASP A 24 -0.10 5.77 -13.73
CA ASP A 24 -0.94 6.04 -14.89
C ASP A 24 -0.47 7.30 -15.62
N LYS A 25 -0.16 8.39 -14.88
CA LYS A 25 0.44 9.62 -15.46
C LYS A 25 1.76 9.36 -16.16
N ALA A 26 2.67 8.58 -15.54
CA ALA A 26 3.96 8.26 -16.14
C ALA A 26 3.81 7.40 -17.40
N TYR A 27 2.83 6.49 -17.40
CA TYR A 27 2.49 5.67 -18.56
C TYR A 27 1.95 6.52 -19.71
N GLU A 28 1.04 7.46 -19.44
CA GLU A 28 0.51 8.42 -20.42
C GLU A 28 1.61 9.32 -21.02
N ALA A 29 2.66 9.60 -20.24
CA ALA A 29 3.84 10.33 -20.68
C ALA A 29 4.90 9.45 -21.39
N GLU A 30 4.59 8.18 -21.66
CA GLU A 30 5.50 7.18 -22.26
C GLU A 30 6.77 6.87 -21.44
N ASP A 31 6.85 7.32 -20.18
CA ASP A 31 7.91 6.94 -19.25
C ASP A 31 7.58 5.60 -18.57
N LEU A 32 7.82 4.52 -19.32
CA LEU A 32 7.51 3.17 -18.88
C LEU A 32 8.34 2.72 -17.65
N GLY A 33 9.54 3.30 -17.47
CA GLY A 33 10.40 3.00 -16.32
C GLY A 33 9.81 3.56 -15.04
N LEU A 34 9.42 4.84 -15.06
CA LEU A 34 8.77 5.48 -13.94
C LEU A 34 7.38 4.91 -13.66
N ALA A 35 6.62 4.57 -14.71
CA ALA A 35 5.34 3.88 -14.59
C ALA A 35 5.50 2.52 -13.88
N GLY A 36 6.50 1.73 -14.27
CA GLY A 36 6.82 0.46 -13.64
C GLY A 36 7.22 0.61 -12.17
N PHE A 37 8.03 1.62 -11.84
CA PHE A 37 8.43 1.93 -10.48
C PHE A 37 7.23 2.22 -9.57
N TYR A 38 6.34 3.12 -9.99
CA TYR A 38 5.15 3.46 -9.22
C TYR A 38 4.17 2.29 -9.11
N ARG A 39 3.99 1.48 -10.17
CA ARG A 39 3.19 0.23 -10.08
C ARG A 39 3.76 -0.74 -9.05
N GLY A 40 5.08 -0.90 -9.01
CA GLY A 40 5.75 -1.75 -8.02
C GLY A 40 5.45 -1.31 -6.59
N LYS A 41 5.55 0.00 -6.31
CA LYS A 41 5.20 0.57 -5.00
C LYS A 41 3.73 0.37 -4.64
N TRP A 42 2.83 0.60 -5.60
CA TRP A 42 1.39 0.38 -5.41
C TRP A 42 1.11 -1.06 -4.96
N ILE A 43 1.59 -2.05 -5.72
CA ILE A 43 1.37 -3.48 -5.43
C ILE A 43 1.97 -3.88 -4.08
N ALA A 44 3.19 -3.43 -3.78
CA ALA A 44 3.86 -3.75 -2.52
C ALA A 44 3.10 -3.19 -1.30
N ASN A 45 2.58 -1.96 -1.41
CA ASN A 45 1.83 -1.32 -0.33
C ASN A 45 0.47 -2.01 -0.10
N GLU A 46 -0.28 -2.33 -1.16
CA GLU A 46 -1.53 -3.09 -1.02
C GLU A 46 -1.30 -4.48 -0.42
N GLY A 47 -0.30 -5.21 -0.91
CA GLY A 47 0.04 -6.53 -0.38
C GLY A 47 0.41 -6.48 1.11
N THR A 48 1.18 -5.46 1.52
CA THR A 48 1.57 -5.27 2.93
C THR A 48 0.36 -4.93 3.79
N ALA A 49 -0.51 -4.02 3.34
CA ALA A 49 -1.74 -3.66 4.06
C ALA A 49 -2.65 -4.88 4.29
N ILE A 50 -2.82 -5.74 3.28
CA ILE A 50 -3.60 -6.98 3.39
C ILE A 50 -2.97 -7.95 4.41
N ALA A 51 -1.65 -8.12 4.37
CA ALA A 51 -0.94 -8.99 5.31
C ALA A 51 -1.09 -8.51 6.76
N LEU A 52 -0.92 -7.21 7.01
CA LEU A 52 -1.10 -6.62 8.34
C LEU A 52 -2.55 -6.71 8.83
N THR A 53 -3.52 -6.45 7.96
CA THR A 53 -4.95 -6.62 8.27
C THR A 53 -5.24 -8.07 8.68
N THR A 54 -4.67 -9.04 7.95
CA THR A 54 -4.80 -10.47 8.26
C THR A 54 -4.19 -10.80 9.62
N ILE A 55 -3.02 -10.26 9.94
CA ILE A 55 -2.38 -10.44 11.26
C ILE A 55 -3.26 -9.86 12.37
N LEU A 56 -3.75 -8.62 12.21
CA LEU A 56 -4.60 -7.96 13.21
C LEU A 56 -5.92 -8.68 13.44
N SER A 57 -6.52 -9.28 12.41
CA SER A 57 -7.76 -10.07 12.56
C SER A 57 -7.58 -11.32 13.42
N LYS A 58 -6.35 -11.87 13.48
CA LYS A 58 -6.00 -13.05 14.26
C LYS A 58 -5.39 -12.71 15.61
N TYR A 59 -4.97 -11.46 15.79
CA TYR A 59 -4.39 -10.97 17.03
C TYR A 59 -5.47 -10.86 18.12
N LYS A 60 -5.33 -11.67 19.16
CA LYS A 60 -6.05 -11.50 20.42
C LYS A 60 -5.15 -10.69 21.34
N GLU A 61 -5.63 -9.53 21.78
CA GLU A 61 -4.96 -8.73 22.80
C GLU A 61 -5.01 -9.54 24.12
N GLU A 62 -3.86 -9.81 24.74
CA GLU A 62 -3.83 -10.40 26.09
C GLU A 62 -4.32 -9.31 27.07
N GLU A 63 -5.37 -9.64 27.84
CA GLU A 63 -5.98 -8.80 28.89
C GLU A 63 -4.98 -8.38 29.99
#